data_AF-A0A920UH72-F1
#
_entry.id   AF-A0A920UH72-F1
#
_cell.length_a   1.000
_cell.length_b   1.000
_cell.length_c   1.000
_cell.angle_alpha   90.00
_cell.angle_beta   90.00
_cell.angle_gamma   90.00
#
_symmetry.space_group_name_H-M   'P 1'
#
loop_
_entity.id
_entity.type
_entity.pdbx_description
1 polymer ?
#
loop_
_entity_poly.entity_id
_entity_poly.type
_entity_poly.pdbx_seq_one_letter_code
_entity_poly.pdbx_strand_id
1 'polypeptide(L)'
;MAAVHAMKYMLINRDFAEITQNMGQFWRSLVSDSQLRWVGPEKGVIHLATAAVVNAVWDLYAKVEGKPLWKLLVDMSPEELVRSIDFRYITDVLTPEGALKILEKNFSTREKRESEILFQGYPAYTTSAGWLGYTDQKIEALCRESVEKGWTHFKMKVGSSIEDDIRRASIMRKAIGPAAS
;
A
#
# COMPACT_ATOMS: atom_id res chain seq x y z
N MET A 1 -11.22 -12.67 12.50
CA MET A 1 -10.18 -13.33 13.33
C MET A 1 -9.93 -14.79 12.98
N ALA A 2 -10.93 -15.59 12.59
CA ALA A 2 -10.75 -17.03 12.31
C ALA A 2 -9.62 -17.35 11.32
N ALA A 3 -9.54 -16.65 10.18
CA ALA A 3 -8.47 -16.86 9.20
C ALA A 3 -7.06 -16.50 9.72
N VAL A 4 -6.93 -15.44 10.53
CA VAL A 4 -5.66 -15.07 11.18
C VAL A 4 -5.25 -16.14 12.20
N HIS A 5 -6.20 -16.63 13.01
CA HIS A 5 -5.94 -17.71 13.98
C HIS A 5 -5.57 -19.02 13.28
N ALA A 6 -6.16 -19.33 12.12
CA ALA A 6 -5.79 -20.50 11.34
C ALA A 6 -4.32 -20.46 10.90
N MET A 7 -3.72 -19.28 10.74
CA MET A 7 -2.31 -19.16 10.35
C MET A 7 -1.32 -19.24 11.52
N LYS A 8 -1.79 -19.32 12.77
CA LYS A 8 -0.96 -19.21 13.97
C LYS A 8 0.15 -20.27 14.01
N TYR A 9 -0.14 -21.51 13.62
CA TYR A 9 0.84 -22.61 13.63
C TYR A 9 2.02 -22.38 12.68
N MET A 10 1.87 -21.52 11.66
CA MET A 10 2.95 -21.19 10.73
C MET A 10 3.91 -20.13 11.27
N LEU A 11 3.57 -19.48 12.39
CA LEU A 11 4.29 -18.34 12.97
C LEU A 11 4.90 -18.64 14.33
N ILE A 12 4.20 -19.39 15.18
CA ILE A 12 4.70 -19.72 16.53
C ILE A 12 6.01 -20.51 16.42
N ASN A 13 6.98 -20.18 17.28
CA ASN A 13 8.30 -20.80 17.36
C ASN A 13 9.17 -20.65 16.10
N ARG A 14 8.82 -19.74 15.18
CA ARG A 14 9.73 -19.33 14.13
C ARG A 14 10.82 -18.43 14.71
N ASP A 15 12.04 -18.59 14.22
CA ASP A 15 13.11 -17.64 14.49
C ASP A 15 12.85 -16.34 13.70
N PHE A 16 12.89 -15.22 14.42
CA PHE A 16 12.67 -13.92 13.82
C PHE A 16 13.79 -13.52 12.85
N ALA A 17 15.04 -13.83 13.18
CA ALA A 17 16.20 -13.52 12.34
C ALA A 17 16.16 -14.31 11.02
N GLU A 18 15.72 -15.58 11.05
CA GLU A 18 15.52 -16.37 9.83
C GLU A 18 14.46 -15.74 8.91
N ILE A 19 13.35 -15.25 9.50
CA ILE A 19 12.29 -14.58 8.75
C ILE A 19 12.83 -13.30 8.08
N THR A 20 13.49 -12.42 8.85
CA THR A 20 13.94 -11.12 8.35
C THR A 20 15.10 -11.23 7.37
N GLN A 21 15.89 -12.30 7.42
CA GLN A 21 16.96 -12.57 6.46
C GLN A 21 16.41 -12.89 5.04
N ASN A 22 15.21 -13.46 4.94
CA ASN A 22 14.57 -13.78 3.67
C ASN A 22 13.04 -13.69 3.73
N MET A 23 12.52 -12.46 3.70
CA MET A 23 11.08 -12.20 3.73
C MET A 23 10.31 -12.80 2.55
N GLY A 24 10.96 -12.98 1.38
CA GLY A 24 10.33 -13.62 0.22
C GLY A 24 10.09 -15.12 0.45
N GLN A 25 11.04 -15.81 1.08
CA GLN A 25 10.86 -17.20 1.50
C GLN A 25 9.80 -17.33 2.61
N PHE A 26 9.78 -16.40 3.57
CA PHE A 26 8.73 -16.36 4.59
C PHE A 26 7.35 -16.19 3.95
N TRP A 27 7.18 -15.23 3.04
CA TRP A 27 5.95 -15.05 2.27
C TRP A 27 5.55 -16.34 1.55
N ARG A 28 6.49 -16.95 0.81
CA ARG A 28 6.29 -18.22 0.11
C ARG A 28 5.77 -19.30 1.05
N SER A 29 6.30 -19.40 2.26
CA SER A 29 5.87 -20.40 3.24
C SER A 29 4.41 -20.23 3.66
N LEU A 30 3.94 -18.99 3.85
CA LEU A 30 2.56 -18.70 4.25
C LEU A 30 1.56 -18.96 3.12
N VAL A 31 1.95 -18.67 1.87
CA VAL A 31 1.07 -18.82 0.71
C VAL A 31 1.27 -20.15 -0.04
N SER A 32 2.00 -21.11 0.53
CA SER A 32 2.21 -22.45 -0.07
C SER A 32 1.52 -23.60 0.66
N ASP A 33 0.89 -23.34 1.80
CA ASP A 33 0.02 -24.32 2.45
C ASP A 33 -1.15 -24.68 1.51
N SER A 34 -1.23 -25.94 1.07
CA SER A 34 -2.19 -26.37 0.06
C SER A 34 -3.64 -26.24 0.52
N GLN A 35 -3.91 -26.44 1.81
CA GLN A 35 -5.26 -26.33 2.37
C GLN A 35 -5.70 -24.87 2.43
N LEU A 36 -4.83 -23.98 2.91
CA LEU A 36 -5.14 -22.55 2.98
C LEU A 36 -5.21 -21.92 1.58
N ARG A 37 -4.36 -22.36 0.64
CA ARG A 37 -4.44 -21.95 -0.76
C ARG A 37 -5.77 -22.30 -1.41
N TRP A 38 -6.38 -23.43 -1.05
CA TRP A 38 -7.67 -23.85 -1.60
C TRP A 38 -8.79 -22.85 -1.33
N VAL A 39 -8.70 -22.09 -0.24
CA VAL A 39 -9.68 -21.06 0.15
C VAL A 39 -9.41 -19.70 -0.54
N GLY A 40 -8.29 -19.57 -1.25
CA GLY A 40 -7.93 -18.40 -2.07
C GLY A 40 -7.82 -18.80 -3.54
N PRO A 41 -6.60 -19.10 -4.05
CA PRO A 41 -5.28 -18.71 -3.55
C PRO A 41 -5.05 -17.21 -3.76
N GLU A 42 -4.29 -16.58 -2.86
CA GLU A 42 -3.84 -15.18 -2.98
C GLU A 42 -4.98 -14.18 -3.25
N LYS A 43 -6.17 -14.47 -2.71
CA LYS A 43 -7.38 -13.64 -2.78
C LYS A 43 -8.28 -13.86 -1.56
N GLY A 44 -9.27 -12.98 -1.39
CA GLY A 44 -10.32 -13.13 -0.38
C GLY A 44 -9.82 -13.06 1.06
N VAL A 45 -10.61 -13.60 1.98
CA VAL A 45 -10.40 -13.46 3.44
C VAL A 45 -9.07 -14.08 3.89
N ILE A 46 -8.65 -15.20 3.31
CA ILE A 46 -7.38 -15.85 3.68
C ILE A 46 -6.18 -14.97 3.33
N HIS A 47 -6.21 -14.30 2.17
CA HIS A 47 -5.12 -13.43 1.76
C HIS A 47 -5.11 -12.10 2.51
N LEU A 48 -6.28 -11.57 2.88
CA LEU A 48 -6.37 -10.43 3.81
C LEU A 48 -5.74 -10.78 5.17
N ALA A 49 -5.95 -12.00 5.68
CA ALA A 49 -5.31 -12.47 6.90
C ALA A 49 -3.79 -12.62 6.73
N THR A 50 -3.33 -13.17 5.60
CA THR A 50 -1.90 -13.26 5.26
C THR A 50 -1.26 -11.88 5.23
N ALA A 51 -1.88 -10.90 4.57
CA ALA A 51 -1.39 -9.53 4.50
C ALA A 51 -1.29 -8.88 5.89
N ALA A 52 -2.29 -9.08 6.75
CA ALA A 52 -2.26 -8.57 8.12
C ALA A 52 -1.10 -9.16 8.94
N VAL A 53 -0.87 -10.47 8.83
CA VAL A 53 0.25 -11.17 9.48
C VAL A 53 1.59 -10.65 8.98
N VAL A 54 1.77 -10.55 7.66
CA VAL A 54 3.05 -10.15 7.06
C VAL A 54 3.36 -8.69 7.36
N ASN A 55 2.36 -7.81 7.35
CA ASN A 55 2.52 -6.43 7.77
C ASN A 55 2.90 -6.31 9.26
N ALA A 56 2.37 -7.19 10.13
CA ALA A 56 2.77 -7.21 11.54
C ALA A 56 4.23 -7.66 11.73
N VAL A 57 4.73 -8.58 10.89
CA VAL A 57 6.14 -8.98 10.89
C VAL A 57 7.04 -7.82 10.43
N TRP A 58 6.66 -7.11 9.36
CA TRP A 58 7.37 -5.91 8.91
C TRP A 58 7.38 -4.80 9.97
N ASP A 59 6.25 -4.58 10.66
CA ASP A 59 6.16 -3.63 11.78
C ASP A 59 7.09 -4.02 12.94
N LEU A 60 7.12 -5.30 13.32
CA LEU A 60 8.05 -5.81 14.32
C LEU A 60 9.50 -5.60 13.89
N TYR A 61 9.83 -5.88 12.62
CA TYR A 61 11.18 -5.68 12.09
C TYR A 61 11.61 -4.23 12.13
N ALA A 62 10.76 -3.31 11.68
CA ALA A 62 11.01 -1.88 11.77
C ALA A 62 11.23 -1.41 13.21
N LYS A 63 10.45 -1.93 14.17
CA LYS A 63 10.60 -1.62 15.61
C LYS A 63 11.91 -2.15 16.20
N VAL A 64 12.30 -3.38 15.87
CA VAL A 64 13.57 -3.97 16.32
C VAL A 64 14.76 -3.16 15.80
N GLU A 65 14.70 -2.72 14.55
CA GLU A 65 15.72 -1.86 13.91
C GLU A 65 15.64 -0.39 14.35
N GLY A 66 14.63 0.00 15.14
CA GLY A 66 14.44 1.38 15.60
C GLY A 66 14.13 2.38 14.48
N LYS A 67 13.53 1.93 13.37
CA LYS A 67 13.26 2.74 12.17
C LYS A 67 11.77 2.76 11.84
N PRO A 68 11.25 3.84 11.24
CA PRO A 68 9.98 3.74 10.52
C PRO A 68 10.15 2.78 9.32
N LEU A 69 9.11 2.01 8.99
CA LEU A 69 9.19 0.95 7.98
C LEU A 69 9.71 1.45 6.61
N TRP A 70 9.30 2.64 6.16
CA TRP A 70 9.78 3.20 4.90
C TRP A 70 11.30 3.39 4.90
N LYS A 71 11.89 3.78 6.03
CA LYS A 71 13.32 3.99 6.19
C LYS A 71 14.08 2.67 6.24
N LEU A 72 13.52 1.67 6.94
CA LEU A 72 14.05 0.30 6.91
C LEU A 72 14.22 -0.20 5.47
N LEU A 73 13.20 -0.01 4.62
CA LEU A 73 13.25 -0.43 3.22
C LEU A 73 14.22 0.40 2.36
N VAL A 74 14.33 1.72 2.60
CA VAL A 74 15.28 2.59 1.87
C VAL A 74 16.74 2.26 2.21
N ASP A 75 17.00 1.79 3.44
CA ASP A 75 18.34 1.42 3.90
C ASP A 75 18.81 0.05 3.40
N MET A 76 17.88 -0.82 2.98
CA MET A 76 18.22 -2.13 2.43
C MET A 76 18.98 -2.00 1.10
N SER A 77 19.91 -2.93 0.87
CA SER A 77 20.55 -3.09 -0.43
C SER A 77 19.53 -3.52 -1.50
N PRO A 78 19.79 -3.27 -2.79
CA PRO A 78 18.96 -3.77 -3.87
C PRO A 78 18.71 -5.29 -3.79
N GLU A 79 19.73 -6.07 -3.42
CA GLU A 79 19.65 -7.52 -3.27
C GLU A 79 18.79 -7.93 -2.06
N GLU A 80 18.85 -7.19 -0.95
CA GLU A 80 17.98 -7.40 0.21
C GLU A 80 16.52 -7.17 -0.14
N LEU A 81 16.21 -6.07 -0.85
CA LEU A 81 14.86 -5.79 -1.33
C LEU A 81 14.36 -6.86 -2.30
N VAL A 82 15.19 -7.31 -3.25
CA VAL A 82 14.83 -8.41 -4.17
C VAL A 82 14.57 -9.71 -3.40
N ARG A 83 15.40 -10.05 -2.40
CA ARG A 83 15.18 -11.23 -1.53
C ARG A 83 13.87 -11.17 -0.74
N SER A 84 13.30 -9.98 -0.54
CA SER A 84 12.02 -9.83 0.16
C SER A 84 10.79 -10.20 -0.69
N ILE A 85 10.97 -10.47 -1.99
CA ILE A 85 9.87 -10.69 -2.95
C ILE A 85 9.79 -12.16 -3.36
N ASP A 86 8.57 -12.71 -3.37
CA ASP A 86 8.27 -14.00 -4.02
C ASP A 86 7.93 -13.78 -5.51
N PHE A 87 8.85 -14.10 -6.42
CA PHE A 87 8.68 -13.91 -7.87
C PHE A 87 7.82 -14.98 -8.56
N ARG A 88 7.13 -15.85 -7.82
CA ARG A 88 6.24 -16.84 -8.44
C ARG A 88 5.21 -16.15 -9.33
N TYR A 89 5.05 -16.65 -10.55
CA TYR A 89 4.02 -16.19 -11.50
C TYR A 89 4.19 -14.77 -12.06
N ILE A 90 5.35 -14.11 -11.89
CA ILE A 90 5.61 -12.80 -12.51
C ILE A 90 6.88 -12.76 -13.38
N THR A 91 7.66 -13.85 -13.44
CA THR A 91 8.98 -13.88 -14.10
C THR A 91 8.94 -13.66 -15.61
N ASP A 92 7.80 -13.90 -16.25
CA ASP A 92 7.56 -13.58 -17.66
C ASP A 92 7.48 -12.07 -17.92
N VAL A 93 7.21 -11.27 -16.89
CA VAL A 93 7.16 -9.79 -16.94
C VAL A 93 8.34 -9.15 -16.22
N LEU A 94 8.71 -9.66 -15.04
CA LEU A 94 9.76 -9.12 -14.18
C LEU A 94 10.51 -10.26 -13.48
N THR A 95 11.76 -10.50 -13.88
CA THR A 95 12.65 -11.44 -13.20
C THR A 95 13.33 -10.81 -11.99
N PRO A 96 13.90 -11.60 -11.05
CA PRO A 96 14.72 -11.08 -9.96
C PRO A 96 15.87 -10.19 -10.44
N GLU A 97 16.54 -10.57 -11.53
CA GLU A 97 17.64 -9.79 -12.12
C GLU A 97 17.13 -8.50 -12.76
N GLY A 98 15.94 -8.54 -13.36
CA GLY A 98 15.27 -7.34 -13.88
C GLY A 98 14.91 -6.36 -12.78
N ALA A 99 14.35 -6.85 -11.67
CA ALA A 99 14.05 -6.05 -10.49
C ALA A 99 15.33 -5.46 -9.86
N LEU A 100 16.39 -6.25 -9.76
CA LEU A 100 17.69 -5.81 -9.24
C LEU A 100 18.23 -4.63 -10.06
N LYS A 101 18.24 -4.75 -11.41
CA LYS A 101 18.69 -3.68 -12.31
C LYS A 101 17.89 -2.38 -12.14
N ILE A 102 16.57 -2.48 -11.91
CA ILE A 102 15.72 -1.29 -11.67
C ILE A 102 16.13 -0.58 -10.39
N LEU A 103 16.40 -1.34 -9.33
CA LEU A 103 16.79 -0.81 -8.03
C LEU A 103 18.21 -0.20 -8.08
N GLU A 104 19.19 -0.94 -8.61
CA GLU A 104 20.58 -0.49 -8.76
C GLU A 104 20.69 0.83 -9.51
N LYS A 105 19.92 0.99 -10.61
CA LYS A 105 19.91 2.20 -11.43
C LYS A 105 19.65 3.48 -10.62
N ASN A 106 18.84 3.40 -9.57
CA ASN A 106 18.44 4.55 -8.75
C ASN A 106 19.01 4.51 -7.32
N PHE A 107 19.81 3.50 -6.98
CA PHE A 107 20.24 3.28 -5.60
C PHE A 107 21.13 4.41 -5.08
N SER A 108 21.99 4.96 -5.93
CA SER A 108 22.91 6.07 -5.60
C SER A 108 22.21 7.41 -5.35
N THR A 109 20.97 7.58 -5.79
CA THR A 109 20.21 8.84 -5.67
C THR A 109 19.24 8.83 -4.49
N ARG A 110 19.28 7.79 -3.63
CA ARG A 110 18.34 7.61 -2.52
C ARG A 110 18.43 8.72 -1.46
N GLU A 111 19.64 9.13 -1.08
CA GLU A 111 19.84 10.14 -0.01
C GLU A 111 19.23 11.48 -0.40
N LYS A 112 19.38 11.86 -1.68
CA LYS A 112 18.76 13.07 -2.23
C LYS A 112 17.23 12.98 -2.16
N ARG A 113 16.64 11.88 -2.64
CA ARG A 113 15.18 11.68 -2.60
C ARG A 113 14.62 11.58 -1.18
N GLU A 114 15.36 10.95 -0.27
CA GLU A 114 15.00 10.87 1.14
C GLU A 114 14.96 12.27 1.76
N SER A 115 15.99 13.09 1.50
CA SER A 115 16.03 14.49 1.96
C SER A 115 14.87 15.31 1.38
N GLU A 116 14.57 15.12 0.10
CA GLU A 116 13.42 15.77 -0.56
C GLU A 116 12.08 15.39 0.09
N ILE A 117 11.84 14.10 0.35
CA ILE A 117 10.60 13.61 0.99
C ILE A 117 10.51 14.08 2.45
N LEU A 118 11.62 14.10 3.19
CA LEU A 118 11.63 14.61 4.57
C LEU A 118 11.32 16.12 4.62
N PHE A 119 11.75 16.87 3.61
CA PHE A 119 11.49 18.31 3.53
C PHE A 119 10.08 18.65 3.01
N GLN A 120 9.62 17.96 1.96
CA GLN A 120 8.39 18.33 1.23
C GLN A 120 7.18 17.45 1.55
N GLY A 121 7.39 16.29 2.16
CA GLY A 121 6.38 15.24 2.26
C GLY A 121 6.12 14.54 0.91
N TYR A 122 5.02 13.79 0.84
CA TYR A 122 4.57 13.12 -0.37
C TYR A 122 3.19 13.66 -0.78
N PRO A 123 2.98 14.12 -2.03
CA PRO A 123 1.68 14.63 -2.47
C PRO A 123 0.57 13.59 -2.28
N ALA A 124 -0.57 14.04 -1.73
CA ALA A 124 -1.73 13.20 -1.49
C ALA A 124 -2.97 13.79 -2.17
N TYR A 125 -4.03 12.99 -2.26
CA TYR A 125 -5.36 13.42 -2.72
C TYR A 125 -6.43 13.07 -1.68
N THR A 126 -7.55 13.79 -1.69
CA THR A 126 -8.64 13.56 -0.73
C THR A 126 -9.84 12.89 -1.37
N THR A 127 -10.46 11.96 -0.63
CA THR A 127 -11.76 11.34 -1.00
C THR A 127 -12.87 11.78 -0.06
N SER A 128 -12.57 12.61 0.95
CA SER A 128 -13.48 12.89 2.06
C SER A 128 -14.75 13.61 1.64
N ALA A 129 -14.71 14.41 0.56
CA ALA A 129 -15.88 15.11 0.02
C ALA A 129 -16.75 14.23 -0.90
N GLY A 130 -16.26 13.05 -1.31
CA GLY A 130 -16.80 12.32 -2.47
C GLY A 130 -17.77 11.18 -2.17
N TRP A 131 -18.17 10.95 -0.91
CA TRP A 131 -19.01 9.81 -0.55
C TRP A 131 -20.43 9.89 -1.13
N LEU A 132 -21.00 8.75 -1.57
CA LEU A 132 -22.31 8.68 -2.24
C LEU A 132 -23.46 9.17 -1.37
N GLY A 133 -23.43 8.88 -0.07
CA GLY A 133 -24.52 9.22 0.85
C GLY A 133 -24.55 10.67 1.32
N TYR A 134 -23.73 11.55 0.74
CA TYR A 134 -23.67 12.95 1.18
C TYR A 134 -24.62 13.83 0.37
N THR A 135 -25.24 14.78 1.06
CA THR A 135 -26.02 15.83 0.44
C THR A 135 -25.14 16.78 -0.35
N ASP A 136 -25.73 17.47 -1.33
CA ASP A 136 -25.05 18.44 -2.19
C ASP A 136 -24.36 19.53 -1.40
N GLN A 137 -25.04 20.08 -0.39
CA GLN A 137 -24.50 21.12 0.48
C GLN A 137 -23.26 20.62 1.24
N LYS A 138 -23.27 19.34 1.65
CA LYS A 138 -22.13 18.74 2.35
C LYS A 138 -20.95 18.49 1.41
N ILE A 139 -21.22 18.05 0.17
CA ILE A 139 -20.20 17.89 -0.86
C ILE A 139 -19.53 19.24 -1.13
N GLU A 140 -20.31 20.29 -1.38
CA GLU A 140 -19.79 21.63 -1.64
C GLU A 140 -18.95 22.16 -0.48
N ALA A 141 -19.46 22.07 0.75
CA ALA A 141 -18.75 22.54 1.95
C ALA A 141 -17.40 21.82 2.13
N LEU A 142 -17.38 20.49 2.05
CA LEU A 142 -16.16 19.69 2.21
C LEU A 142 -15.14 19.95 1.08
N CYS A 143 -15.60 20.25 -0.13
CA CYS A 143 -14.73 20.62 -1.24
C CYS A 143 -14.03 21.95 -0.97
N ARG A 144 -14.78 22.98 -0.57
CA ARG A 144 -14.23 24.30 -0.23
C ARG A 144 -13.24 24.22 0.93
N GLU A 145 -13.62 23.53 2.01
CA GLU A 145 -12.75 23.31 3.17
C GLU A 145 -11.45 22.58 2.77
N SER A 146 -11.53 21.61 1.86
CA SER A 146 -10.35 20.89 1.40
C SER A 146 -9.43 21.77 0.55
N VAL A 147 -9.98 22.63 -0.32
CA VAL A 147 -9.16 23.60 -1.07
C VAL A 147 -8.46 24.56 -0.12
N GLU A 148 -9.15 25.05 0.90
CA GLU A 148 -8.55 25.91 1.94
C GLU A 148 -7.40 25.22 2.69
N LYS A 149 -7.48 23.90 2.86
CA LYS A 149 -6.40 23.06 3.43
C LYS A 149 -5.27 22.74 2.45
N GLY A 150 -5.32 23.26 1.22
CA GLY A 150 -4.29 23.07 0.20
C GLY A 150 -4.41 21.77 -0.60
N TRP A 151 -5.54 21.07 -0.54
CA TRP A 151 -5.77 19.89 -1.39
C TRP A 151 -5.92 20.33 -2.86
N THR A 152 -5.15 19.68 -3.74
CA THR A 152 -5.18 19.96 -5.19
C THR A 152 -5.80 18.84 -6.01
N HIS A 153 -5.94 17.64 -5.43
CA HIS A 153 -6.47 16.45 -6.10
C HIS A 153 -7.60 15.83 -5.29
N PHE A 154 -8.68 15.49 -5.98
CA PHE A 154 -9.91 15.02 -5.35
C PHE A 154 -10.47 13.75 -6.00
N LYS A 155 -11.29 13.01 -5.24
CA LYS A 155 -11.99 11.83 -5.74
C LYS A 155 -13.46 11.83 -5.35
N MET A 156 -14.33 11.60 -6.33
CA MET A 156 -15.77 11.41 -6.15
C MET A 156 -16.15 9.94 -6.36
N LYS A 157 -17.11 9.44 -5.58
CA LYS A 157 -17.76 8.14 -5.81
C LYS A 157 -18.91 8.32 -6.81
N VAL A 158 -18.98 7.43 -7.79
CA VAL A 158 -19.94 7.40 -8.89
C VAL A 158 -20.49 5.98 -9.11
N GLY A 159 -21.51 5.85 -9.97
CA GLY A 159 -22.00 4.55 -10.46
C GLY A 159 -23.36 4.12 -9.92
N SER A 160 -24.07 4.96 -9.15
CA SER A 160 -25.43 4.67 -8.68
C SER A 160 -26.51 5.23 -9.61
N SER A 161 -26.34 6.46 -10.10
CA SER A 161 -27.24 7.13 -11.07
C SER A 161 -26.40 8.11 -11.89
N ILE A 162 -26.57 8.09 -13.21
CA ILE A 162 -25.86 9.00 -14.10
C ILE A 162 -26.27 10.45 -13.88
N GLU A 163 -27.55 10.69 -13.55
CA GLU A 163 -28.10 12.00 -13.23
C GLU A 163 -27.45 12.57 -11.96
N ASP A 164 -27.34 11.75 -10.91
CA ASP A 164 -26.67 12.14 -9.67
C ASP A 164 -25.18 12.38 -9.88
N ASP A 165 -24.53 11.54 -10.68
CA ASP A 165 -23.09 11.67 -10.97
C ASP A 165 -22.79 12.98 -11.72
N ILE A 166 -23.60 13.34 -12.73
CA ILE A 166 -23.47 14.60 -13.47
C ILE A 166 -23.70 15.80 -12.54
N ARG A 167 -24.76 15.75 -11.73
CA ARG A 167 -25.13 16.84 -10.81
C ARG A 167 -24.05 17.06 -9.75
N ARG A 168 -23.56 15.98 -9.11
CA ARG A 168 -22.52 16.03 -8.06
C ARG A 168 -21.17 16.42 -8.64
N ALA A 169 -20.78 15.92 -9.82
CA ALA A 169 -19.56 16.34 -10.51
C ALA A 169 -19.57 17.85 -10.78
N SER A 170 -20.72 18.40 -11.22
CA SER A 170 -20.88 19.83 -11.49
C SER A 170 -20.70 20.68 -10.24
N ILE A 171 -21.31 20.26 -9.12
CA ILE A 171 -21.16 20.93 -7.81
C ILE A 171 -19.71 20.89 -7.36
N MET A 172 -19.09 19.72 -7.39
CA MET A 172 -17.71 19.52 -6.96
C MET A 172 -16.74 20.36 -7.80
N ARG A 173 -16.89 20.37 -9.13
CA ARG A 173 -16.08 21.20 -10.03
C ARG A 173 -16.22 22.70 -9.72
N LYS A 174 -17.45 23.16 -9.48
CA LYS A 174 -17.70 24.56 -9.10
C LYS A 174 -17.03 24.91 -7.76
N ALA A 175 -17.02 24.00 -6.81
CA ALA A 175 -16.46 24.20 -5.48
C ALA A 175 -14.91 24.18 -5.46
N ILE A 176 -14.29 23.26 -6.20
CA ILE A 176 -12.81 23.12 -6.21
C ILE A 176 -12.10 24.04 -7.21
N GLY A 177 -12.84 24.61 -8.16
CA GLY A 177 -12.31 25.49 -9.19
C GLY A 177 -11.60 24.76 -10.35
N PRO A 178 -11.04 25.50 -11.31
CA PRO A 178 -10.43 24.93 -12.52
C PRO A 178 -9.00 24.39 -12.31
N ALA A 179 -8.31 24.80 -11.25
CA ALA A 179 -6.91 24.42 -11.01
C ALA A 179 -6.74 23.08 -10.28
N ALA A 180 -7.74 22.66 -9.50
CA ALA A 180 -7.73 21.37 -8.82
C ALA A 180 -8.18 20.26 -9.78
N SER A 181 -7.61 19.07 -9.66
CA SER A 181 -7.94 17.88 -10.47
C SER A 181 -8.93 16.95 -9.77
#